data_AF-A0AAD6TUD5-F1
#
_entry.id   AF-A0AAD6TUD5-F1
#
_cell.length_a   1.000
_cell.length_b   1.000
_cell.length_c   1.000
_cell.angle_alpha   90.00
_cell.angle_beta   90.00
_cell.angle_gamma   90.00
#
_symmetry.space_group_name_H-M   'P 1'
#
loop_
_entity.id
_entity.type
_entity.pdbx_description
1 polymer ?
#
loop_
_entity_poly.entity_id
_entity_poly.type
_entity_poly.pdbx_seq_one_letter_code
_entity_poly.pdbx_strand_id
1 'polypeptide(L)'
;HEDDPGREHTAWGWVWVFSLFSTNVISYLLTGQLWSLSTTTLQVRIRNQLNTILFAKTLVRKDVASTAPPPTRTKDNGNPKGTSDTEAEEKEDDEDDFSSEAQIMTLMTTDVDRVSEFAWHLFTLIDSPVELVVGSLFLYQILGVSCLFGLAVTCLFLPLNHFAGKIVVGAQDNVMKARDERVTLMNEVLSGIRMLKFMARERSFEARVNKVREKELRYQKLKH
;
A
#
# COMPACT_ATOMS: atom_id res chain seq x y z
N HIS A 1 1.31 13.67 55.32
CA HIS A 1 1.04 12.39 54.65
C HIS A 1 1.96 11.30 55.25
N GLU A 2 2.04 11.21 56.57
CA GLU A 2 3.06 10.39 57.27
C GLU A 2 2.50 9.49 58.38
N ASP A 3 1.19 9.44 58.61
CA ASP A 3 0.59 8.55 59.60
C ASP A 3 -0.56 7.76 58.98
N ASP A 4 -0.23 6.58 58.43
CA ASP A 4 -1.20 5.57 58.01
C ASP A 4 -0.91 4.28 58.81
N PRO A 5 -1.81 3.85 59.72
CA PRO A 5 -1.57 2.79 60.72
C PRO A 5 -1.66 1.35 60.16
N GLY A 6 -1.41 1.15 58.87
CA GLY A 6 -1.53 -0.15 58.17
C GLY A 6 -0.19 -0.79 57.75
N ARG A 7 0.95 -0.32 58.28
CA ARG A 7 2.30 -0.66 57.82
C ARG A 7 2.85 -2.03 58.26
N GLU A 8 1.99 -3.02 58.52
CA GLU A 8 2.43 -4.30 59.11
C GLU A 8 2.87 -5.39 58.11
N HIS A 9 2.76 -5.16 56.80
CA HIS A 9 3.13 -6.20 55.83
C HIS A 9 3.74 -5.62 54.54
N THR A 10 5.01 -5.20 54.61
CA THR A 10 5.84 -4.91 53.43
C THR A 10 5.91 -6.09 52.44
N ALA A 11 5.62 -7.32 52.90
CA ALA A 11 5.48 -8.52 52.08
C ALA A 11 4.32 -8.43 51.06
N TRP A 12 3.18 -7.79 51.39
CA TRP A 12 2.07 -7.63 50.43
C TRP A 12 2.45 -6.72 49.27
N GLY A 13 3.35 -5.75 49.47
CA GLY A 13 3.90 -4.93 48.39
C GLY A 13 4.61 -5.77 47.32
N TRP A 14 5.40 -6.76 47.74
CA TRP A 14 6.07 -7.69 46.81
C TRP A 14 5.07 -8.55 46.03
N VAL A 15 3.94 -8.94 46.65
CA VAL A 15 2.86 -9.67 45.97
C VAL A 15 2.22 -8.81 44.88
N TRP A 16 1.94 -7.54 45.14
CA TRP A 16 1.41 -6.61 44.13
C TRP A 16 2.40 -6.37 42.98
N VAL A 17 3.69 -6.20 43.29
CA VAL A 17 4.73 -6.03 42.26
C VAL A 17 4.85 -7.27 41.39
N PHE A 18 4.88 -8.46 41.98
CA PHE A 18 4.95 -9.71 41.23
C PHE A 18 3.67 -9.96 40.41
N SER A 19 2.51 -9.64 40.96
CA SER A 19 1.22 -9.73 40.25
C SER A 19 1.15 -8.77 39.06
N LEU A 20 1.59 -7.52 39.24
CA LEU A 20 1.63 -6.52 38.17
C LEU A 20 2.63 -6.92 37.08
N PHE A 21 3.81 -7.41 37.47
CA PHE A 21 4.79 -7.94 36.52
C PHE A 21 4.24 -9.13 35.73
N SER A 22 3.66 -10.11 36.43
CA SER A 22 3.08 -11.30 35.81
C SER A 22 1.93 -10.94 34.87
N THR A 23 1.04 -10.05 35.30
CA THR A 23 -0.09 -9.57 34.48
C THR A 23 0.41 -8.84 33.24
N ASN A 24 1.43 -7.99 33.37
CA ASN A 24 2.01 -7.31 32.21
C ASN A 24 2.67 -8.29 31.24
N VAL A 25 3.47 -9.24 31.73
CA VAL A 25 4.10 -10.27 30.90
C VAL A 25 3.05 -11.08 30.16
N ILE A 26 2.00 -11.53 30.85
CA ILE A 26 0.90 -12.27 30.26
C ILE A 26 0.17 -11.42 29.21
N SER A 27 -0.15 -10.15 29.52
CA SER A 27 -0.78 -9.24 28.55
C SER A 27 0.07 -9.06 27.30
N TYR A 28 1.38 -8.81 27.43
CA TYR A 28 2.27 -8.68 26.26
C TYR A 28 2.36 -9.97 25.44
N LEU A 29 2.44 -11.13 26.09
CA LEU A 29 2.43 -12.41 25.40
C LEU A 29 1.09 -12.63 24.68
N LEU A 30 -0.04 -12.35 25.33
CA LEU A 30 -1.37 -12.48 24.73
C LEU A 30 -1.55 -11.53 23.55
N THR A 31 -1.21 -10.25 23.70
CA THR A 31 -1.29 -9.27 22.60
C THR A 31 -0.36 -9.65 21.46
N GLY A 32 0.86 -10.10 21.76
CA GLY A 32 1.79 -10.59 20.74
C GLY A 32 1.27 -11.82 19.99
N GLN A 33 0.69 -12.78 20.71
CA GLN A 33 0.07 -13.97 20.10
C GLN A 33 -1.19 -13.61 19.33
N LEU A 34 -2.04 -12.71 19.83
CA LEU A 34 -3.23 -12.20 19.13
C LEU A 34 -2.86 -11.45 17.86
N TRP A 35 -1.82 -10.62 17.89
CA TRP A 35 -1.34 -9.89 16.72
C TRP A 35 -0.70 -10.84 15.69
N SER A 36 0.09 -11.80 16.15
CA SER A 36 0.66 -12.85 15.31
C SER A 36 -0.43 -13.74 14.69
N LEU A 37 -1.43 -14.14 15.48
CA LEU A 37 -2.55 -14.95 15.04
C LEU A 37 -3.46 -14.18 14.10
N SER A 38 -3.76 -12.91 14.38
CA SER A 38 -4.53 -12.02 13.51
C SER A 38 -3.82 -11.85 12.16
N THR A 39 -2.54 -11.50 12.18
CA THR A 39 -1.73 -11.32 10.97
C THR A 39 -1.60 -12.63 10.18
N THR A 40 -1.24 -13.72 10.84
CA THR A 40 -0.99 -15.01 10.17
C THR A 40 -2.29 -15.70 9.73
N THR A 41 -3.39 -15.51 10.45
CA THR A 41 -4.66 -16.18 10.14
C THR A 41 -5.52 -15.37 9.19
N LEU A 42 -5.58 -14.04 9.31
CA LEU A 42 -6.40 -13.23 8.41
C LEU A 42 -5.62 -12.88 7.15
N GLN A 43 -4.49 -12.19 7.29
CA GLN A 43 -3.75 -11.64 6.14
C GLN A 43 -3.24 -12.76 5.22
N VAL A 44 -2.49 -13.72 5.78
CA VAL A 44 -1.89 -14.80 4.98
C VAL A 44 -2.94 -15.73 4.38
N ARG A 45 -4.05 -16.02 5.09
CA ARG A 45 -5.11 -16.87 4.52
C ARG A 45 -5.87 -16.18 3.42
N ILE A 46 -6.23 -14.90 3.59
CA ILE A 46 -6.90 -14.12 2.55
C ILE A 46 -6.01 -14.03 1.31
N ARG A 47 -4.72 -13.73 1.49
CA ARG A 47 -3.73 -13.71 0.40
C ARG A 47 -3.64 -15.06 -0.32
N ASN A 48 -3.48 -16.14 0.42
CA ASN A 48 -3.35 -17.49 -0.17
C ASN A 48 -4.63 -17.94 -0.87
N GLN A 49 -5.81 -17.66 -0.31
CA GLN A 49 -7.09 -17.98 -0.94
C GLN A 49 -7.29 -17.19 -2.23
N LEU A 50 -7.04 -15.88 -2.21
CA LEU A 50 -7.11 -15.03 -3.40
C LEU A 50 -6.16 -15.52 -4.48
N ASN A 51 -4.87 -15.73 -4.15
CA ASN A 51 -3.89 -16.21 -5.11
C ASN A 51 -4.24 -17.59 -5.67
N THR A 52 -4.72 -18.51 -4.85
CA THR A 52 -5.13 -19.85 -5.32
C THR A 52 -6.32 -19.77 -6.27
N ILE A 53 -7.34 -18.96 -5.95
CA ILE A 53 -8.53 -18.78 -6.80
C ILE A 53 -8.15 -18.10 -8.11
N LEU A 54 -7.31 -17.07 -8.05
CA LEU A 54 -6.84 -16.32 -9.21
C LEU A 54 -6.03 -17.26 -10.12
N PHE A 55 -5.11 -18.04 -9.56
CA PHE A 55 -4.33 -19.04 -10.28
C PHE A 55 -5.22 -20.09 -10.96
N ALA A 56 -6.20 -20.66 -10.25
CA ALA A 56 -7.14 -21.63 -10.82
C ALA A 56 -7.95 -21.03 -11.98
N LYS A 57 -8.45 -19.80 -11.83
CA LYS A 57 -9.18 -19.11 -12.93
C LYS A 57 -8.27 -18.80 -14.12
N THR A 58 -7.01 -18.46 -13.88
CA THR A 58 -6.06 -18.17 -14.97
C THR A 58 -5.68 -19.42 -15.75
N LEU A 59 -5.53 -20.58 -15.09
CA LEU A 59 -5.29 -21.84 -15.76
C LEU A 59 -6.47 -22.23 -16.66
N VAL A 60 -7.70 -22.17 -16.14
CA VAL A 60 -8.90 -22.50 -16.94
C VAL A 60 -9.06 -21.56 -18.13
N ARG A 61 -8.81 -20.25 -17.98
CA ARG A 61 -8.85 -19.31 -19.09
C ARG A 61 -7.77 -19.59 -20.15
N LYS A 62 -6.55 -19.93 -19.71
CA LYS A 62 -5.45 -20.29 -20.61
C LYS A 62 -5.75 -21.59 -21.38
N ASP A 63 -6.35 -22.58 -20.72
CA ASP A 63 -6.74 -23.84 -21.34
C ASP A 63 -7.86 -23.64 -22.38
N VAL A 64 -8.87 -22.82 -22.07
CA VAL A 64 -9.97 -22.47 -23.00
C VAL A 64 -9.45 -21.69 -24.21
N ALA A 65 -8.54 -20.74 -24.03
CA ALA A 65 -7.89 -20.04 -25.13
C ALA A 65 -7.04 -21.00 -26.00
N SER A 66 -6.41 -22.01 -25.39
CA SER A 66 -5.63 -23.02 -26.13
C SER A 66 -6.47 -24.06 -26.86
N THR A 67 -7.77 -24.20 -26.54
CA THR A 67 -8.68 -25.19 -27.17
C THR A 67 -9.63 -24.57 -28.20
N ALA A 68 -9.65 -23.25 -28.35
CA ALA A 68 -10.38 -22.60 -29.45
C ALA A 68 -9.74 -23.00 -30.80
N PRO A 69 -10.52 -23.49 -31.79
CA PRO A 69 -9.96 -23.81 -33.10
C PRO A 69 -9.42 -22.53 -33.76
N PRO A 70 -8.27 -22.59 -34.46
CA PRO A 70 -7.81 -21.44 -35.25
C PRO A 70 -8.90 -21.08 -36.27
N PRO A 71 -9.14 -19.79 -36.56
CA PRO A 71 -10.20 -19.37 -37.46
C PRO A 71 -10.03 -20.11 -38.80
N THR A 72 -11.01 -20.97 -39.11
CA THR A 72 -11.02 -21.77 -40.33
C THR A 72 -11.13 -20.84 -41.53
N ARG A 73 -9.99 -20.62 -42.20
CA ARG A 73 -9.92 -20.02 -43.53
C ARG A 73 -10.54 -21.03 -44.51
N THR A 74 -11.82 -20.85 -44.85
CA THR A 74 -12.51 -21.63 -45.87
C THR A 74 -11.78 -21.44 -47.20
N LYS A 75 -10.98 -22.42 -47.60
CA LYS A 75 -10.42 -22.52 -48.95
C LYS A 75 -11.49 -23.11 -49.85
N ASP A 76 -12.33 -22.27 -50.43
CA ASP A 76 -12.95 -22.59 -51.71
C ASP A 76 -11.91 -22.22 -52.80
N ASN A 77 -11.52 -23.19 -53.62
CA ASN A 77 -10.52 -22.97 -54.66
C ASN A 77 -10.89 -23.77 -55.92
N GLY A 78 -11.59 -23.10 -56.83
CA GLY A 78 -11.62 -23.43 -58.25
C GLY A 78 -10.79 -22.42 -59.06
N ASN A 79 -9.52 -22.78 -59.32
CA ASN A 79 -8.61 -22.50 -60.48
C ASN A 79 -8.50 -21.07 -61.12
N PRO A 80 -7.37 -20.69 -61.79
CA PRO A 80 -6.62 -19.48 -61.43
C PRO A 80 -6.34 -18.53 -62.61
N LYS A 81 -6.11 -17.24 -62.36
CA LYS A 81 -5.20 -16.41 -63.19
C LYS A 81 -5.03 -14.99 -62.65
N GLY A 82 -3.79 -14.50 -62.73
CA GLY A 82 -3.50 -13.09 -62.99
C GLY A 82 -2.89 -12.29 -61.83
N THR A 83 -1.56 -12.14 -61.89
CA THR A 83 -0.78 -10.88 -61.77
C THR A 83 -1.14 -9.80 -60.73
N SER A 84 -0.13 -9.51 -59.90
CA SER A 84 0.30 -8.22 -59.30
C SER A 84 -0.75 -7.23 -58.80
N ASP A 85 -0.68 -6.87 -57.51
CA ASP A 85 -0.24 -5.53 -57.08
C ASP A 85 -0.10 -5.45 -55.55
N THR A 86 0.80 -4.55 -55.15
CA THR A 86 1.10 -4.05 -53.81
C THR A 86 -0.16 -3.61 -53.05
N GLU A 87 -0.25 -3.89 -51.74
CA GLU A 87 -0.61 -2.88 -50.72
C GLU A 87 -0.60 -3.49 -49.32
N ALA A 88 -0.17 -2.67 -48.37
CA ALA A 88 -0.16 -2.96 -46.94
C ALA A 88 -1.60 -3.00 -46.43
N GLU A 89 -1.96 -4.05 -45.70
CA GLU A 89 -3.11 -4.00 -44.79
C GLU A 89 -2.63 -4.44 -43.42
N GLU A 90 -2.58 -3.44 -42.54
CA GLU A 90 -2.48 -3.55 -41.09
C GLU A 90 -3.59 -4.50 -40.61
N LYS A 91 -3.18 -5.56 -39.89
CA LYS A 91 -4.13 -6.30 -39.07
C LYS A 91 -4.18 -5.65 -37.70
N GLU A 92 -5.12 -4.72 -37.58
CA GLU A 92 -5.86 -4.53 -36.34
C GLU A 92 -6.63 -5.84 -36.06
N ASP A 93 -6.13 -6.66 -35.13
CA ASP A 93 -6.95 -7.66 -34.44
C ASP A 93 -7.26 -7.07 -33.06
N ASP A 94 -8.42 -6.41 -33.01
CA ASP A 94 -9.06 -5.90 -31.80
C ASP A 94 -9.87 -7.01 -31.09
N GLU A 95 -9.89 -6.88 -29.77
CA GLU A 95 -10.68 -7.60 -28.75
C GLU A 95 -10.13 -8.95 -28.20
N ASP A 96 -9.51 -8.82 -27.01
CA ASP A 96 -9.37 -9.81 -25.94
C ASP A 96 -8.21 -10.82 -25.94
N ASP A 97 -7.23 -10.72 -26.83
CA ASP A 97 -6.00 -11.49 -26.67
C ASP A 97 -5.18 -10.90 -25.52
N PHE A 98 -5.07 -11.65 -24.41
CA PHE A 98 -4.31 -11.25 -23.22
C PHE A 98 -4.85 -9.97 -22.54
N SER A 99 -5.80 -10.08 -21.58
CA SER A 99 -5.74 -9.17 -20.43
C SER A 99 -4.35 -9.37 -19.82
N SER A 100 -3.40 -8.55 -20.24
CA SER A 100 -1.99 -8.96 -20.41
C SER A 100 -1.50 -9.82 -19.26
N GLU A 101 -0.74 -10.88 -19.52
CA GLU A 101 -0.08 -11.66 -18.47
C GLU A 101 0.58 -10.76 -17.42
N ALA A 102 1.07 -9.58 -17.83
CA ALA A 102 1.48 -8.49 -16.97
C ALA A 102 0.39 -7.93 -16.03
N GLN A 103 -0.82 -7.66 -16.51
CA GLN A 103 -1.99 -7.28 -15.68
C GLN A 103 -2.40 -8.39 -14.71
N ILE A 104 -2.41 -9.66 -15.15
CA ILE A 104 -2.71 -10.80 -14.27
C ILE A 104 -1.64 -10.94 -13.17
N MET A 105 -0.37 -10.80 -13.55
CA MET A 105 0.75 -10.81 -12.60
C MET A 105 0.65 -9.63 -11.61
N THR A 106 0.25 -8.45 -12.08
CA THR A 106 0.02 -7.29 -11.22
C THR A 106 -1.12 -7.54 -10.24
N LEU A 107 -2.21 -8.17 -10.72
CA LEU A 107 -3.34 -8.56 -9.89
C LEU A 107 -2.92 -9.55 -8.78
N MET A 108 -2.15 -10.60 -9.13
CA MET A 108 -1.65 -11.60 -8.15
C MET A 108 -0.63 -11.05 -7.16
N THR A 109 0.18 -10.07 -7.56
CA THR A 109 1.30 -9.58 -6.73
C THR A 109 0.92 -8.33 -5.94
N THR A 110 0.43 -7.30 -6.62
CA THR A 110 0.22 -5.98 -6.01
C THR A 110 -1.19 -5.84 -5.45
N ASP A 111 -2.21 -6.25 -6.19
CA ASP A 111 -3.59 -6.01 -5.77
C ASP A 111 -4.04 -6.99 -4.67
N VAL A 112 -3.65 -8.27 -4.77
CA VAL A 112 -3.88 -9.23 -3.69
C VAL A 112 -3.19 -8.79 -2.39
N ASP A 113 -1.99 -8.21 -2.46
CA ASP A 113 -1.28 -7.70 -1.28
C ASP A 113 -2.02 -6.52 -0.66
N ARG A 114 -2.48 -5.56 -1.47
CA ARG A 114 -3.31 -4.44 -1.01
C ARG A 114 -4.61 -4.90 -0.35
N VAL A 115 -5.31 -5.88 -0.93
CA VAL A 115 -6.56 -6.42 -0.37
C VAL A 115 -6.29 -7.14 0.96
N SER A 116 -5.19 -7.89 1.03
CA SER A 116 -4.76 -8.57 2.23
C SER A 116 -4.41 -7.59 3.36
N GLU A 117 -3.69 -6.51 3.05
CA GLU A 117 -3.42 -5.41 3.99
C GLU A 117 -4.70 -4.70 4.43
N PHE A 118 -5.64 -4.45 3.51
CA PHE A 118 -6.93 -3.86 3.84
C PHE A 118 -7.73 -4.69 4.84
N ALA A 119 -7.72 -6.02 4.69
CA ALA A 119 -8.37 -6.91 5.64
C ALA A 119 -7.76 -6.80 7.05
N TRP A 120 -6.43 -6.64 7.15
CA TRP A 120 -5.77 -6.37 8.43
C TRP A 120 -6.19 -4.99 9.00
N HIS A 121 -6.26 -3.96 8.16
CA HIS A 121 -6.72 -2.63 8.59
C HIS A 121 -8.16 -2.63 9.07
N LEU A 122 -9.05 -3.44 8.48
CA LEU A 122 -10.44 -3.54 8.88
C LEU A 122 -10.59 -4.10 10.30
N PHE A 123 -9.75 -5.06 10.68
CA PHE A 123 -9.72 -5.59 12.05
C PHE A 123 -9.30 -4.49 13.04
N THR A 124 -8.21 -3.79 12.76
CA THR A 124 -7.74 -2.66 13.58
C THR A 124 -8.78 -1.53 13.67
N LEU A 125 -9.54 -1.29 12.61
CA LEU A 125 -10.61 -0.29 12.57
C LEU A 125 -11.75 -0.62 13.53
N ILE A 126 -12.03 -1.91 13.77
CA ILE A 126 -13.05 -2.36 14.73
C ILE A 126 -12.48 -2.43 16.15
N ASP A 127 -11.21 -2.80 16.31
CA ASP A 127 -10.54 -2.92 17.61
C ASP A 127 -10.36 -1.55 18.29
N SER A 128 -9.91 -0.55 17.54
CA SER A 128 -9.66 0.81 18.05
C SER A 128 -10.88 1.46 18.77
N PRO A 129 -12.12 1.45 18.24
CA PRO A 129 -13.26 2.00 18.96
C PRO A 129 -13.65 1.18 20.19
N VAL A 130 -13.46 -0.14 20.18
CA VAL A 130 -13.71 -0.98 21.37
C VAL A 130 -12.73 -0.62 22.47
N GLU A 131 -11.44 -0.49 22.14
CA GLU A 131 -10.41 -0.04 23.08
C GLU A 131 -10.72 1.35 23.63
N LEU A 132 -11.14 2.29 22.78
CA LEU A 132 -11.49 3.65 23.19
C LEU A 132 -12.67 3.68 24.17
N VAL A 133 -13.70 2.85 23.94
CA VAL A 133 -14.86 2.74 24.84
C VAL A 133 -14.46 2.14 26.18
N VAL A 134 -13.77 1.00 26.18
CA VAL A 134 -13.34 0.32 27.42
C VAL A 134 -12.38 1.20 28.21
N GLY A 135 -11.40 1.81 27.54
CA GLY A 135 -10.46 2.74 28.15
C GLY A 135 -11.15 3.97 28.75
N SER A 136 -12.12 4.54 28.05
CA SER A 136 -12.90 5.68 28.57
C SER A 136 -13.72 5.32 29.79
N LEU A 137 -14.33 4.12 29.83
CA LEU A 137 -15.08 3.63 30.98
C LEU A 137 -14.19 3.46 32.22
N PHE A 138 -13.03 2.83 32.07
CA PHE A 138 -12.08 2.70 33.19
C PHE A 138 -11.54 4.04 33.64
N LEU A 139 -11.22 4.95 32.71
CA LEU A 139 -10.73 6.27 33.06
C LEU A 139 -11.78 7.08 33.84
N TYR A 140 -13.05 6.95 33.48
CA TYR A 140 -14.16 7.54 34.22
C TYR A 140 -14.31 6.95 35.63
N GLN A 141 -14.10 5.64 35.81
CA GLN A 141 -14.15 5.01 37.14
C GLN A 141 -13.03 5.52 38.08
N ILE A 142 -11.85 5.83 37.56
CA ILE A 142 -10.70 6.26 38.38
C ILE A 142 -10.75 7.78 38.66
N LEU A 143 -11.03 8.61 37.65
CA LEU A 143 -10.96 10.08 37.75
C LEU A 143 -12.33 10.77 37.90
N GLY A 144 -13.45 10.06 37.69
CA GLY A 144 -14.78 10.65 37.64
C GLY A 144 -14.95 11.63 36.48
N VAL A 145 -15.64 12.75 36.73
CA VAL A 145 -16.00 13.76 35.73
C VAL A 145 -14.79 14.45 35.10
N SER A 146 -13.66 14.52 35.81
CA SER A 146 -12.42 15.14 35.32
C SER A 146 -11.89 14.51 34.02
N CYS A 147 -12.15 13.22 33.80
CA CYS A 147 -11.82 12.49 32.57
C CYS A 147 -12.39 13.15 31.30
N LEU A 148 -13.60 13.72 31.38
CA LEU A 148 -14.29 14.31 30.23
C LEU A 148 -13.54 15.51 29.64
N PHE A 149 -12.88 16.31 30.48
CA PHE A 149 -12.06 17.42 30.01
C PHE A 149 -10.83 16.93 29.25
N GLY A 150 -10.20 15.85 29.73
CA GLY A 150 -9.08 15.21 29.03
C GLY A 150 -9.49 14.67 27.65
N LEU A 151 -10.62 13.94 27.59
CA LEU A 151 -11.19 13.45 26.33
C LEU A 151 -11.55 14.60 25.38
N ALA A 152 -12.13 15.69 25.89
CA ALA A 152 -12.46 16.87 25.08
C ALA A 152 -11.22 17.51 24.45
N VAL A 153 -10.13 17.64 25.20
CA VAL A 153 -8.86 18.15 24.67
C VAL A 153 -8.31 17.20 23.61
N THR A 154 -8.29 15.88 23.85
CA THR A 154 -7.84 14.90 22.85
C THR A 154 -8.70 14.98 21.58
N CYS A 155 -10.03 15.07 21.69
CA CYS A 155 -10.92 15.29 20.55
C CYS A 155 -10.62 16.59 19.78
N LEU A 156 -10.17 17.65 20.45
CA LEU A 156 -9.75 18.89 19.80
C LEU A 156 -8.39 18.76 19.10
N PHE A 157 -7.51 17.87 19.57
CA PHE A 157 -6.26 17.54 18.89
C PHE A 157 -6.45 16.67 17.64
N LEU A 158 -7.51 15.87 17.53
CA LEU A 158 -7.81 15.07 16.32
C LEU A 158 -7.86 15.92 15.02
N PRO A 159 -8.68 16.99 14.92
CA PRO A 159 -8.73 17.81 13.73
C PRO A 159 -7.40 18.53 13.48
N LEU A 160 -6.71 18.97 14.53
CA LEU A 160 -5.40 19.61 14.40
C LEU A 160 -4.36 18.67 13.76
N ASN A 161 -4.29 17.43 14.23
CA ASN A 161 -3.43 16.40 13.64
C ASN A 161 -3.83 16.10 12.18
N HIS A 162 -5.14 16.09 11.88
CA HIS A 162 -5.62 15.89 10.51
C HIS A 162 -5.22 17.05 9.57
N PHE A 163 -5.36 18.30 10.00
CA PHE A 163 -4.93 19.46 9.22
C PHE A 163 -3.41 19.48 9.02
N ALA A 164 -2.64 19.23 10.08
CA ALA A 164 -1.19 19.08 9.97
C ALA A 164 -0.81 17.98 8.98
N GLY A 165 -1.48 16.83 9.05
CA GLY A 165 -1.32 15.72 8.11
C GLY A 165 -1.59 16.12 6.66
N LYS A 166 -2.68 16.86 6.39
CA LYS A 166 -2.98 17.37 5.04
C LYS A 166 -1.86 18.25 4.48
N ILE A 167 -1.25 19.10 5.31
CA ILE A 167 -0.13 19.95 4.89
C ILE A 167 1.08 19.07 4.54
N VAL A 168 1.39 18.07 5.36
CA VAL A 168 2.50 17.13 5.12
C VAL A 168 2.28 16.35 3.84
N VAL A 169 1.07 15.83 3.61
CA VAL A 169 0.72 15.11 2.37
C VAL A 169 0.86 16.03 1.15
N GLY A 170 0.35 17.26 1.22
CA GLY A 170 0.52 18.23 0.13
C GLY A 170 1.98 18.59 -0.16
N ALA A 171 2.81 18.72 0.87
CA ALA A 171 4.26 18.92 0.71
C ALA A 171 4.93 17.69 0.06
N GLN A 172 4.56 16.49 0.50
CA GLN A 172 5.04 15.23 -0.06
C GLN A 172 4.67 15.08 -1.54
N ASP A 173 3.43 15.42 -1.92
CA ASP A 173 2.97 15.38 -3.32
C ASP A 173 3.80 16.28 -4.22
N ASN A 174 4.17 17.48 -3.75
CA ASN A 174 5.02 18.39 -4.52
C ASN A 174 6.43 17.84 -4.73
N VAL A 175 7.00 17.17 -3.72
CA VAL A 175 8.29 16.48 -3.83
C VAL A 175 8.19 15.32 -4.82
N MET A 176 7.12 14.53 -4.76
CA MET A 176 6.92 13.40 -5.66
C MET A 176 6.77 13.85 -7.11
N LYS A 177 5.98 14.90 -7.38
CA LYS A 177 5.85 15.48 -8.73
C LYS A 177 7.19 15.95 -9.31
N ALA A 178 8.01 16.64 -8.52
CA ALA A 178 9.32 17.10 -8.97
C ALA A 178 10.31 15.94 -9.21
N ARG A 179 10.25 14.90 -8.38
CA ARG A 179 11.01 13.66 -8.58
C ARG A 179 10.60 12.95 -9.87
N ASP A 180 9.30 12.79 -10.11
CA ASP A 180 8.78 12.12 -11.31
C ASP A 180 9.16 12.87 -12.58
N GLU A 181 9.08 14.21 -12.56
CA GLU A 181 9.56 15.08 -13.64
C GLU A 181 11.05 14.83 -13.93
N ARG A 182 11.88 14.80 -12.88
CA ARG A 182 13.33 14.53 -13.03
C ARG A 182 13.59 13.15 -13.60
N VAL A 183 12.96 12.10 -13.07
CA VAL A 183 13.17 10.72 -13.50
C VAL A 183 12.76 10.54 -14.96
N THR A 184 11.63 11.14 -15.35
CA THR A 184 11.15 11.13 -16.74
C THR A 184 12.17 11.79 -17.67
N LEU A 185 12.65 12.99 -17.33
CA LEU A 185 13.67 13.68 -18.14
C LEU A 185 14.99 12.91 -18.21
N MET A 186 15.41 12.27 -17.12
CA MET A 186 16.60 11.41 -17.14
C MET A 186 16.41 10.22 -18.08
N ASN A 187 15.23 9.59 -18.09
CA ASN A 187 14.91 8.50 -19.01
C ASN A 187 14.93 8.96 -20.48
N GLU A 188 14.37 10.14 -20.80
CA GLU A 188 14.44 10.74 -22.14
C GLU A 188 15.90 10.92 -22.61
N VAL A 189 16.74 11.48 -21.74
CA VAL A 189 18.17 11.71 -22.02
C VAL A 189 18.90 10.40 -22.26
N LEU A 190 18.64 9.37 -21.46
CA LEU A 190 19.27 8.05 -21.60
C LEU A 190 18.84 7.37 -22.90
N SER A 191 17.56 7.45 -23.26
CA SER A 191 17.03 6.90 -24.51
C SER A 191 17.63 7.60 -25.75
N GLY A 192 17.86 8.92 -25.67
CA GLY A 192 18.34 9.75 -26.78
C GLY A 192 19.86 10.02 -26.80
N ILE A 193 20.66 9.36 -25.95
CA ILE A 193 22.04 9.79 -25.64
C ILE A 193 22.97 9.88 -26.85
N ARG A 194 22.82 8.98 -27.84
CA ARG A 194 23.64 8.98 -29.07
C ARG A 194 23.40 10.23 -29.91
N MET A 195 22.13 10.59 -30.11
CA MET A 195 21.77 11.82 -30.85
C MET A 195 22.21 13.06 -30.09
N LEU A 196 22.05 13.05 -28.76
CA LEU A 196 22.45 14.17 -27.90
C LEU A 196 23.94 14.52 -28.07
N LYS A 197 24.80 13.49 -28.07
CA LYS A 197 26.25 13.63 -28.30
C LYS A 197 26.57 14.06 -29.72
N PHE A 198 25.90 13.49 -30.72
CA PHE A 198 26.12 13.87 -32.13
C PHE A 198 25.81 15.35 -32.38
N MET A 199 24.78 15.89 -31.72
CA MET A 199 24.40 17.30 -31.83
C MET A 199 25.18 18.25 -30.88
N ALA A 200 26.09 17.73 -30.05
CA ALA A 200 26.82 18.49 -29.02
C ALA A 200 25.90 19.34 -28.11
N ARG A 201 24.73 18.81 -27.74
CA ARG A 201 23.71 19.49 -26.91
C ARG A 201 23.67 19.02 -25.46
N GLU A 202 24.62 18.21 -25.02
CA GLU A 202 24.65 17.61 -23.68
C GLU A 202 24.61 18.67 -22.57
N ARG A 203 25.32 19.79 -22.73
CA ARG A 203 25.33 20.89 -21.74
C ARG A 203 23.97 21.56 -21.56
N SER A 204 23.20 21.71 -22.64
CA SER A 204 21.86 22.28 -22.59
C SER A 204 20.89 21.38 -21.82
N PHE A 205 20.98 20.06 -22.06
CA PHE A 205 20.18 19.08 -21.33
C PHE A 205 20.63 18.91 -19.86
N GLU A 206 21.93 18.97 -19.58
CA GLU A 206 22.46 18.98 -18.22
C GLU A 206 21.89 20.17 -17.42
N ALA A 207 21.89 21.37 -18.01
CA ALA A 207 21.30 22.56 -17.39
C ALA A 207 19.79 22.38 -17.15
N ARG A 208 19.06 21.76 -18.08
CA ARG A 208 17.62 21.46 -17.94
C ARG A 208 17.36 20.49 -16.78
N VAL A 209 18.15 19.41 -16.67
CA VAL A 209 18.02 18.44 -15.56
C VAL A 209 18.38 19.08 -14.21
N ASN A 210 19.43 19.90 -14.16
CA ASN A 210 19.83 20.61 -12.94
C ASN A 210 18.74 21.59 -12.47
N LYS A 211 18.06 22.29 -13.39
CA LYS A 211 16.93 23.17 -13.05
C LYS A 211 15.77 22.41 -12.39
N VAL A 212 15.45 21.22 -12.88
CA VAL A 212 14.41 20.37 -12.26
C VAL A 212 14.87 19.81 -10.92
N ARG A 213 16.16 19.46 -10.79
CA ARG A 213 16.76 19.05 -9.51
C ARG A 213 16.74 20.16 -8.47
N GLU A 214 16.99 21.41 -8.85
CA GLU A 214 16.88 22.56 -7.92
C GLU A 214 15.45 22.74 -7.42
N LYS A 215 14.46 22.57 -8.30
CA LYS A 215 13.03 22.58 -7.95
C LYS A 215 12.69 21.44 -6.98
N GLU A 216 13.17 20.22 -7.23
CA GLU A 216 13.04 19.06 -6.32
C GLU A 216 13.64 19.37 -4.94
N LEU A 217 14.89 19.85 -4.90
CA LEU A 217 15.59 20.20 -3.66
C LEU A 217 14.87 21.31 -2.88
N ARG A 218 14.27 22.28 -3.58
CA ARG A 218 13.48 23.34 -2.93
C ARG A 218 12.24 22.78 -2.24
N TYR A 219 11.49 21.89 -2.90
CA TYR A 219 10.35 21.23 -2.26
C TYR A 219 10.78 20.30 -1.13
N GLN A 220 11.91 19.62 -1.28
CA GLN A 220 12.46 18.76 -0.23
C GLN A 220 12.87 19.56 1.02
N LYS A 221 13.46 20.76 0.84
CA LYS A 221 13.75 21.66 1.96
C LYS A 221 12.51 22.20 2.64
N LEU A 222 11.45 22.50 1.90
CA LEU A 222 10.18 23.00 2.45
C LEU A 222 9.42 21.93 3.25
N LYS A 223 9.66 20.65 2.96
CA LYS A 223 9.08 19.52 3.69
C LYS A 223 9.74 19.32 5.08
N HIS A 224 11.02 19.68 5.21
CA HIS A 224 11.79 19.56 6.46
C HIS A 224 11.55 20.74 7.39
#